data_AF-F3BBD5-F1
#
_entry.id   AF-F3BBD5-F1
#
_cell.length_a   1.000
_cell.length_b   1.000
_cell.length_c   1.000
_cell.angle_alpha   90.00
_cell.angle_beta   90.00
_cell.angle_gamma   90.00
#
_symmetry.space_group_name_H-M   'P 1'
#
loop_
_entity.id
_entity.type
_entity.pdbx_description
1 polymer ?
#
loop_
_entity_poly.entity_id
_entity_poly.type
_entity_poly.pdbx_seq_one_letter_code
_entity_poly.pdbx_strand_id
1 'polypeptide(L)'
;MILIPLERKNDAEVPEELVCFLKFVKADIKERQKDFHNEYVRKLQEFIKHIKKNREMEEKYMLFEELLKEERETGRKEGLQEGESIGMINSLTMLLKNFGEVPESLQKRISEEKNLETLNLWFQLAIQADSLEEFISKM
;
A
#
# COMPACT_ATOMS: atom_id res chain seq x y z
N MET A 1 32.03 23.69 -4.03
CA MET A 1 33.05 22.66 -4.28
C MET A 1 34.37 23.18 -3.72
N ILE A 2 34.75 22.77 -2.51
CA ILE A 2 36.01 23.25 -1.90
C ILE A 2 37.11 22.26 -2.31
N LEU A 3 37.91 22.63 -3.31
CA LEU A 3 39.15 21.97 -3.68
C LEU A 3 40.26 22.56 -2.80
N ILE A 4 40.81 21.77 -1.87
CA ILE A 4 42.02 22.16 -1.13
C ILE A 4 43.22 21.71 -1.99
N PRO A 5 44.03 22.61 -2.54
CA PRO A 5 45.19 22.25 -3.34
C PRO A 5 46.31 21.75 -2.42
N LEU A 6 46.68 20.48 -2.53
CA LEU A 6 47.78 19.88 -1.78
C LEU A 6 49.11 20.07 -2.53
N GLU A 7 49.51 21.31 -2.76
CA GLU A 7 50.86 21.64 -3.22
C GLU A 7 51.40 22.82 -2.41
N ARG A 8 51.58 22.63 -1.10
CA ARG A 8 52.57 23.40 -0.34
C ARG A 8 53.25 22.47 0.64
N LYS A 9 54.55 22.27 0.40
CA LYS A 9 55.53 21.73 1.34
C LYS A 9 55.36 22.40 2.69
N ASN A 10 54.86 21.68 3.68
CA ASN A 10 55.07 22.00 5.09
C ASN A 10 55.62 20.73 5.73
N ASP A 11 56.85 20.82 6.22
CA ASP A 11 57.61 19.78 6.92
C ASP A 11 57.04 19.48 8.33
N ALA A 12 55.72 19.44 8.45
CA ALA A 12 55.03 18.94 9.64
C ALA A 12 54.36 17.64 9.22
N GLU A 13 54.94 16.54 9.69
CA GLU A 13 54.47 15.16 9.53
C GLU A 13 52.93 15.11 9.53
N VAL A 14 52.34 14.82 8.36
CA VAL A 14 50.89 14.77 8.23
C VAL A 14 50.38 13.74 9.24
N PRO A 15 49.48 14.10 10.17
CA PRO A 15 48.99 13.17 11.17
C PRO A 15 48.44 11.92 10.48
N GLU A 16 48.89 10.75 10.94
CA GLU A 16 48.55 9.45 10.34
C GLU A 16 47.02 9.26 10.24
N GLU A 17 46.29 9.87 11.17
CA GLU A 17 44.83 9.92 11.22
C GLU A 17 44.20 10.58 10.00
N LEU A 18 44.77 11.70 9.52
CA LEU A 18 44.30 12.41 8.33
C LEU A 18 44.59 11.62 7.06
N VAL A 19 45.74 10.93 7.00
CA VAL A 19 46.09 10.06 5.88
C VAL A 19 45.13 8.87 5.80
N CYS A 20 44.82 8.23 6.94
CA CYS A 20 43.85 7.14 7.03
C CYS A 20 42.44 7.59 6.67
N PHE A 21 42.01 8.77 7.09
CA PHE A 21 40.73 9.35 6.71
C PHE A 21 40.63 9.58 5.19
N LEU A 22 41.66 10.17 4.56
CA LEU A 22 41.65 10.43 3.12
C LEU A 22 41.63 9.12 2.30
N LYS A 23 42.33 8.08 2.77
CA LYS A 23 42.26 6.73 2.18
C LYS A 23 40.84 6.14 2.30
N PHE A 24 40.19 6.30 3.44
CA PHE A 24 38.80 5.86 3.65
C PHE A 24 37.81 6.59 2.71
N VAL A 25 37.92 7.91 2.55
CA VAL A 25 37.03 8.69 1.68
C VAL A 25 37.20 8.31 0.20
N LYS A 26 38.43 8.02 -0.22
CA LYS A 26 38.75 7.61 -1.60
C LYS A 26 38.45 6.12 -1.90
N ALA A 27 38.33 5.27 -0.89
CA ALA A 27 38.07 3.85 -1.03
C ALA A 27 36.66 3.55 -1.60
N ASP A 28 36.52 2.46 -2.34
CA ASP A 28 35.22 1.97 -2.82
C ASP A 28 34.33 1.40 -1.70
N ILE A 29 33.02 1.23 -1.95
CA ILE A 29 32.04 0.74 -0.95
C ILE A 29 32.50 -0.55 -0.26
N LYS A 30 33.18 -1.46 -0.98
CA LYS A 30 33.74 -2.72 -0.46
C LYS A 30 35.01 -2.51 0.37
N GLU A 31 35.83 -1.54 0.01
CA GLU A 31 37.10 -1.24 0.69
C GLU A 31 36.90 -0.38 1.94
N ARG A 32 35.83 0.41 2.00
CA ARG A 32 35.40 1.16 3.18
C ARG A 32 34.93 0.29 4.35
N GLN A 33 34.78 -1.02 4.15
CA GLN A 33 34.48 -1.98 5.23
C GLN A 33 35.74 -2.60 5.83
N LYS A 34 36.93 -2.35 5.26
CA LYS A 34 38.20 -2.82 5.83
C LYS A 34 38.52 -2.05 7.11
N ASP A 35 39.27 -2.69 8.01
CA ASP A 35 39.75 -2.05 9.23
C ASP A 35 40.93 -1.12 8.88
N PHE A 36 40.69 0.20 8.97
CA PHE A 36 41.72 1.21 8.75
C PHE A 36 42.63 1.42 9.97
N HIS A 37 42.47 0.60 11.04
CA HIS A 37 43.26 0.61 12.27
C HIS A 37 43.38 2.00 12.91
N ASN A 38 42.38 2.85 12.65
CA ASN A 38 42.29 4.22 13.13
C ASN A 38 40.99 4.39 13.93
N GLU A 39 41.11 4.82 15.17
CA GLU A 39 39.97 4.93 16.10
C GLU A 39 38.89 5.88 15.59
N TYR A 40 39.30 7.00 14.97
CA TYR A 40 38.38 7.99 14.41
C TYR A 40 37.60 7.44 13.21
N VAL A 41 38.29 6.76 12.28
CA VAL A 41 37.64 6.12 11.12
C VAL A 41 36.68 5.00 11.55
N ARG A 42 37.02 4.24 12.59
CA ARG A 42 36.14 3.20 13.15
C ARG A 42 34.84 3.78 13.71
N LYS A 43 34.92 4.85 14.53
CA LYS A 43 33.74 5.56 15.04
C LYS A 43 32.87 6.10 13.89
N LEU A 44 33.48 6.59 12.81
CA LEU A 44 32.77 7.07 11.63
C LEU A 44 32.07 5.94 10.86
N GLN A 45 32.72 4.78 10.69
CA GLN A 45 32.13 3.60 10.05
C GLN A 45 30.90 3.10 10.83
N GLU A 46 30.99 3.02 12.17
CA GLU A 46 29.88 2.64 13.03
C GLU A 46 28.71 3.61 12.93
N PHE A 47 28.99 4.92 12.95
CA PHE A 47 27.97 5.96 12.80
C PHE A 47 27.26 5.89 11.44
N ILE A 48 28.00 5.73 10.34
CA ILE A 48 27.43 5.57 9.00
C ILE A 48 26.57 4.30 8.92
N LYS A 49 27.03 3.18 9.50
CA LYS A 49 26.27 1.93 9.54
C LYS A 49 24.97 2.10 10.33
N HIS A 50 25.01 2.81 11.45
CA HIS A 50 23.83 3.10 12.26
C HIS A 50 22.83 3.99 11.50
N ILE A 51 23.30 5.07 10.84
CA ILE A 51 22.43 5.93 10.02
C ILE A 51 21.78 5.15 8.88
N LYS A 52 22.57 4.35 8.15
CA LYS A 52 22.05 3.54 7.04
C LYS A 52 21.01 2.54 7.51
N LYS A 53 21.27 1.84 8.61
CA LYS A 53 20.32 0.90 9.21
C LYS A 53 19.04 1.63 9.63
N ASN A 54 19.13 2.79 10.26
CA ASN A 54 17.96 3.56 10.65
C ASN A 54 17.15 4.02 9.44
N ARG A 55 17.81 4.52 8.40
CA ARG A 55 17.16 4.96 7.17
C ARG A 55 16.52 3.81 6.38
N GLU A 56 17.20 2.67 6.25
CA GLU A 56 16.61 1.47 5.62
C GLU A 56 15.40 0.96 6.40
N MET A 57 15.43 1.05 7.73
CA MET A 57 14.29 0.70 8.56
C MET A 57 13.15 1.72 8.40
N GLU A 58 13.45 3.02 8.39
CA GLU A 58 12.49 4.10 8.15
C GLU A 58 11.81 3.93 6.78
N GLU A 59 12.57 3.70 5.72
CA GLU A 59 12.05 3.42 4.37
C GLU A 59 11.14 2.18 4.35
N LYS A 60 11.52 1.11 5.06
CA LYS A 60 10.68 -0.09 5.21
C LYS A 60 9.39 0.18 5.98
N TYR A 61 9.46 0.96 7.06
CA TYR A 61 8.28 1.34 7.84
C TYR A 61 7.33 2.20 7.02
N MET A 62 7.86 3.19 6.29
CA MET A 62 7.07 4.03 5.38
C MET A 62 6.35 3.19 4.32
N LEU A 63 7.08 2.28 3.65
CA LEU A 63 6.48 1.38 2.65
C LEU A 63 5.40 0.50 3.27
N PHE A 64 5.65 -0.05 4.46
CA PHE A 64 4.67 -0.87 5.17
C PHE A 64 3.41 -0.08 5.55
N GLU A 65 3.54 1.16 6.00
CA GLU A 65 2.39 2.02 6.28
C GLU A 65 1.59 2.36 5.02
N GLU A 66 2.27 2.54 3.89
CA GLU A 66 1.63 2.77 2.59
C GLU A 66 0.82 1.54 2.16
N LEU A 67 1.42 0.34 2.22
CA LEU A 67 0.72 -0.92 1.97
C LEU A 67 -0.49 -1.11 2.89
N LEU A 68 -0.35 -0.81 4.19
CA LEU A 68 -1.48 -0.88 5.13
C LEU A 68 -2.60 0.13 4.83
N LYS A 69 -2.27 1.30 4.27
CA LYS A 69 -3.28 2.27 3.82
C LYS A 69 -3.99 1.77 2.58
N GLU A 70 -3.24 1.25 1.61
CA GLU A 70 -3.81 0.66 0.39
C GLU A 70 -4.76 -0.50 0.74
N GLU A 71 -4.35 -1.45 1.58
CA GLU A 71 -5.18 -2.57 2.03
C GLU A 71 -6.47 -2.11 2.75
N ARG A 72 -6.41 -1.02 3.53
CA ARG A 72 -7.60 -0.45 4.16
C ARG A 72 -8.53 0.20 3.14
N GLU A 73 -7.97 0.88 2.14
CA GLU A 73 -8.75 1.52 1.08
C GLU A 73 -9.40 0.49 0.15
N THR A 74 -8.69 -0.58 -0.22
CA THR A 74 -9.25 -1.70 -1.00
C THR A 74 -10.36 -2.38 -0.21
N GLY A 75 -10.12 -2.75 1.05
CA GLY A 75 -11.14 -3.35 1.90
C GLY A 75 -12.37 -2.46 2.10
N ARG A 76 -12.19 -1.13 2.21
CA ARG A 76 -13.32 -0.19 2.26
C ARG A 76 -14.12 -0.13 0.96
N LYS A 77 -13.44 -0.18 -0.20
CA LYS A 77 -14.11 -0.19 -1.52
C LYS A 77 -14.87 -1.48 -1.74
N GLU A 78 -14.26 -2.62 -1.45
CA GLU A 78 -14.90 -3.94 -1.55
C GLU A 78 -16.11 -4.03 -0.63
N GLY A 79 -15.94 -3.64 0.64
CA GLY A 79 -17.04 -3.63 1.61
C GLY A 79 -18.18 -2.68 1.23
N LEU A 80 -17.89 -1.55 0.59
CA LEU A 80 -18.93 -0.66 0.07
C LEU A 80 -19.70 -1.32 -1.09
N GLN A 81 -19.00 -1.91 -2.05
CA GLN A 81 -19.63 -2.58 -3.20
C GLN A 81 -20.48 -3.79 -2.76
N GLU A 82 -19.97 -4.62 -1.85
CA GLU A 82 -20.72 -5.73 -1.28
C GLU A 82 -21.95 -5.23 -0.50
N GLY A 83 -21.76 -4.18 0.31
CA GLY A 83 -22.85 -3.57 1.07
C GLY A 83 -23.95 -2.97 0.18
N GLU A 84 -23.59 -2.32 -0.92
CA GLU A 84 -24.53 -1.81 -1.92
C GLU A 84 -25.33 -2.95 -2.57
N SER A 85 -24.65 -4.01 -3.00
CA SER A 85 -25.30 -5.18 -3.61
C SER A 85 -26.29 -5.85 -2.65
N ILE A 86 -25.83 -6.15 -1.43
CA ILE A 86 -26.67 -6.74 -0.38
C ILE A 86 -27.86 -5.83 -0.04
N GLY A 87 -27.64 -4.52 0.03
CA GLY A 87 -28.69 -3.52 0.27
C GLY A 87 -29.75 -3.53 -0.83
N MET A 88 -29.34 -3.58 -2.09
CA MET A 88 -30.26 -3.65 -3.24
C MET A 88 -31.03 -4.96 -3.27
N ILE A 89 -30.36 -6.11 -3.05
CA ILE A 89 -30.99 -7.43 -2.95
C ILE A 89 -32.07 -7.44 -1.86
N ASN A 90 -31.75 -6.93 -0.68
CA ASN A 90 -32.69 -6.87 0.44
C ASN A 90 -33.89 -5.97 0.13
N SER A 91 -33.63 -4.81 -0.49
CA SER A 91 -34.67 -3.85 -0.86
C SER A 91 -35.60 -4.41 -1.94
N LEU A 92 -35.04 -5.02 -2.98
CA LEU A 92 -35.79 -5.71 -4.03
C LEU A 92 -36.64 -6.85 -3.44
N THR A 93 -36.05 -7.67 -2.58
CA THR A 93 -36.76 -8.78 -1.93
C THR A 93 -37.92 -8.27 -1.06
N MET A 94 -37.73 -7.15 -0.34
CA MET A 94 -38.79 -6.51 0.43
C MET A 94 -39.92 -5.99 -0.47
N LEU A 95 -39.59 -5.34 -1.59
CA LEU A 95 -40.60 -4.88 -2.55
C LEU A 95 -41.41 -6.05 -3.11
N LEU A 96 -40.74 -7.14 -3.50
CA LEU A 96 -41.40 -8.29 -4.10
C LEU A 96 -42.34 -9.00 -3.11
N LYS A 97 -42.02 -8.98 -1.81
CA LYS A 97 -42.89 -9.50 -0.76
C LYS A 97 -44.22 -8.74 -0.64
N ASN A 98 -44.31 -7.50 -1.14
CA ASN A 98 -45.57 -6.77 -1.17
C ASN A 98 -46.57 -7.37 -2.16
N PHE A 99 -46.09 -8.06 -3.20
CA PHE A 99 -46.96 -8.76 -4.16
C PHE A 99 -47.41 -10.15 -3.67
N GLY A 100 -46.76 -10.70 -2.64
CA GLY A 100 -47.08 -12.01 -2.07
C GLY A 100 -45.85 -12.85 -1.73
N GLU A 101 -46.03 -14.17 -1.66
CA GLU A 101 -44.94 -15.10 -1.39
C GLU A 101 -44.00 -15.21 -2.60
N VAL A 102 -42.74 -14.83 -2.42
CA VAL A 102 -41.74 -14.83 -3.49
C VAL A 102 -41.21 -16.26 -3.67
N PRO A 103 -41.27 -16.85 -4.88
CA PRO A 103 -40.74 -18.19 -5.13
C PRO A 103 -39.27 -18.33 -4.73
N GLU A 104 -38.90 -19.45 -4.12
CA GLU A 104 -37.53 -19.72 -3.66
C GLU A 104 -36.51 -19.67 -4.81
N SER A 105 -36.90 -20.13 -6.00
CA SER A 105 -36.08 -20.03 -7.21
C SER A 105 -35.73 -18.59 -7.59
N LEU A 106 -36.68 -17.67 -7.42
CA LEU A 106 -36.49 -16.25 -7.70
C LEU A 106 -35.64 -15.59 -6.61
N GLN A 107 -35.89 -15.90 -5.33
CA GLN A 107 -35.06 -15.41 -4.22
C GLN A 107 -33.60 -15.81 -4.41
N LYS A 108 -33.34 -17.07 -4.78
CA LYS A 108 -31.99 -17.56 -5.05
C LYS A 108 -31.34 -16.80 -6.20
N ARG A 109 -32.02 -16.65 -7.34
CA ARG A 109 -31.52 -15.88 -8.50
C ARG A 109 -31.16 -14.44 -8.14
N ILE A 110 -31.96 -13.78 -7.31
CA ILE A 110 -31.69 -12.40 -6.86
C ILE A 110 -30.50 -12.37 -5.91
N SER A 111 -30.40 -13.32 -4.98
CA SER A 111 -29.32 -13.37 -3.97
C SER A 111 -27.93 -13.68 -4.56
N GLU A 112 -27.89 -14.40 -5.68
CA GLU A 112 -26.65 -14.78 -6.37
C GLU A 112 -26.17 -13.71 -7.36
N GLU A 113 -27.00 -12.71 -7.67
CA GLU A 113 -26.64 -11.63 -8.60
C GLU A 113 -25.64 -10.66 -7.97
N LYS A 114 -24.54 -10.41 -8.67
CA LYS A 114 -23.45 -9.53 -8.21
C LYS A 114 -23.38 -8.23 -9.01
N ASN A 115 -24.03 -8.18 -10.17
CA ASN A 115 -24.02 -7.00 -11.01
C ASN A 115 -25.05 -5.97 -10.51
N LEU A 116 -24.54 -4.84 -10.01
CA LEU A 116 -25.36 -3.72 -9.53
C LEU A 116 -26.28 -3.14 -10.60
N GLU A 117 -25.88 -3.12 -11.88
CA GLU A 117 -26.72 -2.62 -12.97
C GLU A 117 -27.94 -3.53 -13.19
N THR A 118 -27.73 -4.84 -13.15
CA THR A 118 -28.80 -5.84 -13.24
C THR A 118 -29.75 -5.70 -12.05
N LEU A 119 -29.22 -5.60 -10.84
CA LEU A 119 -30.02 -5.39 -9.62
C LEU A 119 -30.83 -4.09 -9.70
N ASN A 120 -30.27 -3.02 -10.25
CA ASN A 120 -30.97 -1.74 -10.44
C ASN A 120 -32.12 -1.88 -11.43
N LEU A 121 -31.88 -2.55 -12.56
CA LEU A 121 -32.91 -2.80 -13.56
C LEU A 121 -34.06 -3.64 -12.98
N TRP A 122 -33.74 -4.71 -12.24
CA TRP A 122 -34.76 -5.50 -11.54
C TRP A 122 -35.50 -4.68 -10.48
N PHE A 123 -34.81 -3.80 -9.75
CA PHE A 123 -35.45 -2.89 -8.81
C PHE A 123 -36.45 -1.95 -9.48
N GLN A 124 -36.07 -1.36 -10.63
CA GLN A 124 -36.98 -0.52 -11.42
C GLN A 124 -38.16 -1.31 -11.97
N LEU A 125 -37.94 -2.52 -12.47
CA LEU A 125 -39.02 -3.40 -12.93
C LEU A 125 -39.98 -3.74 -11.79
N ALA A 126 -39.47 -4.04 -10.60
CA ALA A 126 -40.30 -4.35 -9.44
C ALA A 126 -41.15 -3.17 -8.97
N ILE A 127 -40.68 -1.93 -9.15
CA ILE A 127 -41.47 -0.71 -8.87
C ILE A 127 -42.59 -0.53 -9.90
N GLN A 128 -42.34 -0.87 -11.16
CA GLN A 128 -43.28 -0.66 -12.27
C GLN A 128 -44.28 -1.80 -12.47
N ALA A 129 -44.00 -2.99 -11.92
CA ALA A 129 -44.87 -4.15 -12.04
C ALA A 129 -46.09 -4.03 -11.12
N ASP A 130 -47.25 -4.44 -11.62
CA ASP A 130 -48.48 -4.52 -10.83
C ASP A 130 -48.63 -5.89 -10.12
N SER A 131 -47.87 -6.90 -10.55
CA SER A 131 -47.86 -8.23 -9.94
C SER A 131 -46.50 -8.92 -10.02
N LEU A 132 -46.34 -9.98 -9.21
CA LEU A 132 -45.14 -10.82 -9.20
C LEU A 132 -44.96 -11.56 -10.54
N GLU A 133 -46.05 -11.96 -11.20
CA GLU A 133 -46.02 -12.62 -12.50
C GLU A 133 -45.56 -11.68 -13.62
N GLU A 134 -46.02 -10.43 -13.58
CA GLU A 134 -45.59 -9.41 -14.53
C GLU A 134 -44.09 -9.12 -14.36
N PHE A 135 -43.63 -8.98 -13.11
CA PHE A 135 -42.21 -8.81 -12.81
C PHE A 135 -41.37 -9.97 -13.37
N ILE A 136 -41.75 -11.23 -13.09
CA ILE A 136 -41.03 -12.41 -13.58
C ILE A 136 -41.01 -12.46 -15.10
N SER A 137 -42.09 -12.06 -15.77
CA SER A 137 -42.16 -12.09 -17.24
C SER A 137 -41.21 -11.09 -17.92
N LYS A 138 -40.84 -10.01 -17.23
CA LYS A 138 -39.98 -8.92 -17.74
C LYS A 138 -38.51 -9.06 -17.31
N MET A 139 -38.17 -10.06 -16.50
CA MET A 139 -36.86 -10.27 -15.84
C MET A 139 -36.00 -11.34 -16.52
#